data_AF-A0A1C0B2K7-F1
#
_entry.id   AF-A0A1C0B2K7-F1
#
_cell.length_a   1.000
_cell.length_b   1.000
_cell.length_c   1.000
_cell.angle_alpha   90.00
_cell.angle_beta   90.00
_cell.angle_gamma   90.00
#
_symmetry.space_group_name_H-M   'P 1'
#
loop_
_entity.id
_entity.type
_entity.pdbx_description
1 polymer ?
#
loop_
_entity_poly.entity_id
_entity_poly.type
_entity_poly.pdbx_seq_one_letter_code
_entity_poly.pdbx_strand_id
1 'polypeptide(L)'
;METEIDYKKEKELFFSYMLIFAVGAIFLLLIWWLYYDNKSDKKKIEDAFKNNQELICKNNIVSKELGYEFDKKRTYQITNGANIFTIYNCDIK
;
A
#
# COMPACT_ATOMS: atom_id res chain seq x y z
N MET A 1 44.03 -21.30 25.37
CA MET A 1 43.01 -22.24 24.85
C MET A 1 41.63 -21.90 25.39
N GLU A 2 41.44 -21.80 26.72
CA GLU A 2 40.15 -21.41 27.33
C GLU A 2 39.66 -20.01 26.91
N THR A 3 40.57 -19.03 26.87
CA THR A 3 40.29 -17.64 26.46
C THR A 3 39.96 -17.47 24.97
N GLU A 4 40.50 -18.32 24.09
CA GLU A 4 40.19 -18.29 22.66
C GLU A 4 38.81 -18.90 22.35
N ILE A 5 38.41 -19.94 23.11
CA ILE A 5 37.10 -20.59 22.98
C ILE A 5 35.99 -19.64 23.44
N ASP A 6 36.25 -18.87 24.49
CA ASP A 6 35.32 -17.87 25.04
C ASP A 6 35.09 -16.70 24.07
N TYR A 7 36.18 -16.11 23.56
CA TYR A 7 36.13 -15.04 22.55
C TYR A 7 35.36 -15.44 21.28
N LYS A 8 35.55 -16.67 20.79
CA LYS A 8 34.85 -17.17 19.61
C LYS A 8 33.34 -17.27 19.83
N LYS A 9 32.91 -17.73 21.00
CA LYS A 9 31.48 -17.84 21.37
C LYS A 9 30.81 -16.48 21.49
N GLU A 10 31.45 -15.52 22.13
CA GLU A 10 30.89 -14.16 22.25
C GLU A 10 30.75 -13.49 20.88
N LYS A 11 31.73 -13.67 20.00
CA LYS A 11 31.69 -13.17 18.63
C LYS A 11 30.54 -13.77 17.81
N GLU A 12 30.35 -15.09 17.89
CA GLU A 12 29.22 -15.77 17.23
C GLU A 12 27.87 -15.28 17.76
N LEU A 13 27.76 -15.09 19.08
CA LEU A 13 26.56 -14.55 19.72
C LEU A 13 26.26 -13.11 19.25
N PHE A 14 27.30 -12.27 19.17
CA PHE A 14 27.18 -10.90 18.66
C PHE A 14 26.69 -10.86 17.20
N PHE A 15 27.27 -11.69 16.33
CA PHE A 15 26.81 -11.77 14.93
C PHE A 15 25.40 -12.33 14.81
N SER A 16 25.03 -13.30 15.65
CA SER A 16 23.66 -13.83 15.72
C SER A 16 22.65 -12.74 16.04
N TYR A 17 22.91 -11.92 17.08
CA TYR A 17 22.04 -10.79 17.42
C TYR A 17 22.01 -9.73 16.32
N MET A 18 23.16 -9.36 15.75
CA MET A 18 23.22 -8.40 14.64
C MET A 18 22.43 -8.88 13.42
N LEU A 19 22.45 -10.17 13.12
CA LEU A 19 21.67 -10.75 12.03
C LEU A 19 20.17 -10.67 12.31
N ILE A 20 19.73 -10.93 13.54
CA ILE A 20 18.33 -10.78 13.95
C ILE A 20 17.88 -9.32 13.77
N PHE A 21 18.68 -8.35 14.22
CA PHE A 21 18.37 -6.93 14.04
C PHE A 21 18.33 -6.52 12.56
N ALA A 22 19.28 -7.01 11.75
CA ALA A 22 19.31 -6.73 10.32
C ALA A 22 18.05 -7.26 9.61
N VAL A 23 17.65 -8.50 9.91
CA VAL A 23 16.41 -9.08 9.37
C VAL A 23 15.18 -8.30 9.83
N GLY A 24 15.12 -7.90 11.11
CA GLY A 24 14.05 -7.08 11.65
C GLY A 24 13.94 -5.71 10.93
N ALA A 25 15.06 -5.05 10.69
CA ALA A 25 15.09 -3.78 9.98
C ALA A 25 14.62 -3.91 8.52
N ILE A 26 15.07 -4.94 7.81
CA ILE A 26 14.63 -5.23 6.44
C ILE A 26 13.12 -5.48 6.41
N PHE A 27 12.60 -6.25 7.36
CA PHE A 27 11.16 -6.53 7.44
C PHE A 27 10.33 -5.26 7.67
N LEU A 28 10.78 -4.35 8.54
CA LEU A 28 10.12 -3.06 8.76
C LEU A 28 10.15 -2.17 7.51
N LEU A 29 11.27 -2.14 6.79
CA LEU A 29 11.38 -1.41 5.52
C LEU A 29 10.42 -1.96 4.46
N LEU A 30 10.27 -3.29 4.37
CA LEU A 30 9.32 -3.92 3.44
C LEU A 30 7.88 -3.54 3.77
N ILE A 31 7.49 -3.59 5.06
CA ILE A 31 6.15 -3.15 5.50
C ILE A 31 5.92 -1.68 5.14
N TRP A 32 6.90 -0.83 5.41
CA TRP A 32 6.79 0.59 5.13
C TRP A 32 6.65 0.87 3.63
N TRP A 33 7.42 0.16 2.80
CA TRP A 33 7.34 0.26 1.34
C TRP A 33 5.97 -0.17 0.82
N LEU A 34 5.45 -1.33 1.24
CA LEU A 34 4.12 -1.82 0.86
C LEU A 34 2.99 -0.85 1.27
N TYR A 35 3.11 -0.24 2.45
CA TYR A 35 2.14 0.76 2.90
C TYR A 35 2.17 2.02 2.03
N TYR A 36 3.36 2.50 1.69
CA TYR A 36 3.53 3.71 0.88
C TYR A 36 3.05 3.48 -0.57
N ASP A 37 3.39 2.34 -1.15
CA ASP A 37 3.00 1.95 -2.51
C ASP A 37 1.47 1.89 -2.65
N ASN A 38 0.80 1.17 -1.75
CA ASN A 38 -0.66 1.11 -1.70
C ASN A 38 -1.31 2.50 -1.54
N LYS A 39 -0.70 3.39 -0.75
CA LYS A 39 -1.20 4.77 -0.60
C LYS A 39 -1.01 5.60 -1.88
N SER A 40 0.11 5.41 -2.57
CA SER A 40 0.41 6.07 -3.84
C SER A 40 -0.59 5.67 -4.91
N ASP A 41 -0.86 4.38 -5.06
CA ASP A 41 -1.80 3.87 -6.07
C ASP A 41 -3.24 4.32 -5.81
N LYS A 42 -3.67 4.30 -4.55
CA LYS A 42 -4.95 4.87 -4.14
C LYS A 42 -5.09 6.33 -4.57
N LYS A 43 -4.05 7.13 -4.35
CA LYS A 43 -4.03 8.54 -4.74
C LYS A 43 -4.08 8.72 -6.26
N LYS A 44 -3.34 7.90 -7.02
CA LYS A 44 -3.36 7.95 -8.50
C LYS A 44 -4.78 7.72 -9.05
N ILE A 45 -5.49 6.71 -8.56
CA ILE A 45 -6.86 6.40 -9.03
C ILE A 45 -7.83 7.55 -8.66
N GLU A 46 -7.68 8.12 -7.47
CA GLU A 46 -8.49 9.26 -7.04
C GLU A 46 -8.25 10.50 -7.90
N ASP A 47 -6.98 10.80 -8.20
CA ASP A 47 -6.59 11.92 -9.04
C ASP A 47 -7.02 11.70 -10.51
N ALA A 48 -6.95 10.47 -11.01
CA ALA A 48 -7.46 10.11 -12.34
C ALA A 48 -8.95 10.44 -12.49
N PHE A 49 -9.77 10.01 -11.53
CA PHE A 49 -11.20 10.34 -11.53
C PHE A 49 -11.46 11.85 -11.39
N LYS A 50 -10.70 12.54 -10.53
CA LYS A 50 -10.79 14.00 -10.40
C LYS A 50 -10.44 14.73 -11.70
N ASN A 51 -9.53 14.18 -12.49
CA ASN A 51 -9.13 14.70 -13.81
C ASN A 51 -10.03 14.22 -14.96
N ASN A 52 -11.21 13.70 -14.66
CA ASN A 52 -12.21 13.21 -15.62
C ASN A 52 -11.74 11.99 -16.44
N GLN A 53 -10.72 11.25 -15.98
CA GLN A 53 -10.38 9.98 -16.61
C GLN A 53 -11.44 8.92 -16.25
N GLU A 54 -11.69 8.02 -17.19
CA GLU A 54 -12.61 6.91 -16.99
C GLU A 54 -11.95 5.83 -16.12
N LEU A 55 -12.72 5.34 -15.15
CA LEU A 55 -12.35 4.19 -14.34
C LEU A 55 -13.17 2.98 -14.73
N ILE A 56 -12.62 1.78 -14.53
CA ILE A 56 -13.34 0.51 -14.61
C ILE A 56 -13.56 0.01 -13.19
N CYS A 57 -14.81 -0.01 -12.74
CA CYS A 57 -15.21 -0.52 -11.43
C CYS A 57 -16.10 -1.75 -11.61
N LYS A 58 -15.63 -2.95 -11.24
CA LYS A 58 -16.39 -4.21 -11.38
C LYS A 58 -17.03 -4.35 -12.78
N ASN A 59 -16.23 -4.15 -13.83
CA ASN A 59 -16.63 -4.19 -15.24
C ASN A 59 -17.58 -3.07 -15.71
N ASN A 60 -17.86 -2.06 -14.88
CA ASN A 60 -18.61 -0.88 -15.28
C ASN A 60 -17.66 0.28 -15.54
N ILE A 61 -17.92 1.03 -16.61
CA ILE A 61 -17.24 2.30 -16.86
C ILE A 61 -17.82 3.34 -15.90
N VAL A 62 -16.94 4.02 -15.17
CA VAL A 62 -17.27 5.02 -14.17
C VAL A 62 -16.53 6.30 -14.52
N SER A 63 -17.28 7.36 -14.80
CA SER A 63 -16.73 8.67 -15.15
C SER A 63 -17.68 9.77 -14.70
N LYS A 64 -17.15 11.01 -14.61
CA LYS A 64 -18.00 12.17 -14.31
C LYS A 64 -19.03 12.45 -15.40
N GLU A 65 -18.71 12.12 -16.66
CA GLU A 65 -19.63 12.26 -17.79
C GLU A 65 -20.86 11.34 -17.65
N LEU A 66 -20.69 10.17 -17.02
CA LEU A 66 -21.77 9.25 -16.68
C LEU A 66 -22.50 9.61 -15.37
N GLY A 67 -22.23 10.81 -14.83
CA GLY A 67 -22.90 11.34 -13.63
C GLY A 67 -22.36 10.79 -12.31
N TYR A 68 -21.21 10.11 -12.30
CA TYR A 68 -20.58 9.68 -11.06
C TYR A 68 -19.88 10.84 -10.36
N GLU A 69 -20.11 10.97 -9.05
CA GLU A 69 -19.47 11.95 -8.18
C GLU A 69 -19.04 11.31 -6.86
N PHE A 70 -18.14 11.96 -6.12
CA PHE A 70 -17.77 11.49 -4.79
C PHE A 70 -18.95 11.60 -3.81
N ASP A 71 -19.22 10.52 -3.08
CA ASP A 71 -20.26 10.49 -2.05
C ASP A 71 -19.89 11.46 -0.90
N LYS A 72 -20.80 12.39 -0.58
CA LYS A 72 -20.58 13.41 0.44
C LYS A 72 -20.52 12.86 1.87
N LYS A 73 -21.09 11.67 2.11
CA LYS A 73 -21.15 11.02 3.43
C LYS A 73 -20.07 9.95 3.60
N ARG A 74 -19.67 9.29 2.51
CA ARG A 74 -18.74 8.15 2.54
C ARG A 74 -17.47 8.47 1.76
N THR A 75 -16.37 8.58 2.48
CA THR A 75 -15.06 8.83 1.91
C THR A 75 -14.69 7.72 0.91
N TYR A 76 -14.08 8.12 -0.22
CA TYR A 76 -13.57 7.20 -1.25
C TYR A 76 -14.64 6.37 -1.97
N GLN A 77 -15.91 6.77 -1.88
CA GLN A 77 -16.97 6.19 -2.68
C GLN A 77 -17.39 7.15 -3.78
N ILE A 78 -17.66 6.60 -4.95
CA ILE A 78 -18.19 7.32 -6.10
C ILE A 78 -19.55 6.74 -6.48
N THR A 79 -20.51 7.60 -6.76
CA THR A 79 -21.92 7.23 -6.99
C THR A 79 -22.55 8.11 -8.04
N ASN A 80 -23.47 7.55 -8.82
CA ASN A 80 -24.35 8.28 -9.72
C ASN A 80 -25.83 8.27 -9.26
N GLY A 81 -26.05 7.94 -7.99
CA GLY A 81 -27.39 7.80 -7.39
C GLY A 81 -28.02 6.42 -7.56
N ALA A 82 -27.63 5.63 -8.56
CA ALA A 82 -28.08 4.25 -8.75
C ALA A 82 -27.03 3.23 -8.32
N ASN A 83 -25.77 3.44 -8.74
CA ASN A 83 -24.64 2.56 -8.45
C ASN A 83 -23.65 3.26 -7.55
N ILE A 84 -22.99 2.49 -6.67
CA ILE A 84 -21.93 2.97 -5.81
C ILE A 84 -20.72 2.05 -5.84
N PHE A 85 -19.54 2.65 -5.96
CA PHE A 85 -18.27 1.93 -6.01
C PHE A 85 -17.27 2.54 -5.05
N THR A 86 -16.45 1.69 -4.43
CA THR A 86 -15.23 2.13 -3.73
C THR A 86 -14.16 2.40 -4.78
N ILE A 87 -13.69 3.64 -4.87
CA ILE A 87 -12.77 4.09 -5.92
C ILE A 87 -11.46 3.27 -5.97
N TYR A 88 -10.99 2.80 -4.82
CA TYR A 88 -9.76 1.99 -4.71
C TYR A 88 -9.90 0.55 -5.20
N ASN A 89 -11.11 0.10 -5.53
CA ASN A 89 -11.37 -1.19 -6.14
C ASN A 89 -11.61 -1.06 -7.66
N CYS A 90 -11.25 0.09 -8.22
CA CYS A 90 -11.38 0.39 -9.63
C CYS A 90 -10.01 0.59 -10.26
N ASP A 91 -9.93 0.30 -11.54
CA ASP A 91 -8.72 0.49 -12.33
C ASP A 91 -8.90 1.68 -13.26
N ILE A 92 -7.80 2.35 -13.61
CA ILE A 92 -7.83 3.36 -14.68
C ILE A 92 -8.02 2.61 -16.01
N LYS A 93 -8.98 3.06 -16.82
CA LYS A 93 -9.29 2.46 -18.12
C LYS A 93 -8.14 2.60 -19.12
#